data_AF-A0A8T8LQN4-F1
#
_entry.id   AF-A0A8T8LQN4-F1
#
_cell.length_a   1.000
_cell.length_b   1.000
_cell.length_c   1.000
_cell.angle_alpha   90.00
_cell.angle_beta   90.00
_cell.angle_gamma   90.00
#
_symmetry.space_group_name_H-M   'P 1'
#
loop_
_entity.id
_entity.type
_entity.pdbx_description
1 polymer ?
#
loop_
_entity_poly.entity_id
_entity_poly.type
_entity_poly.pdbx_seq_one_letter_code
_entity_poly.pdbx_strand_id
1 'polypeptide(L)'
;MTGVTEHASASEIAERADCSPDGARNALTQLAELGIVDRRGSRPAEYRRNESYFEWKRVETLADDHTAAALRERLDDLLAEDADLQESFGVPDPDAVSVAPVEGGDHAAVHDRLESLSRWRTVRHDIELLQRAVSRAEARGRDGTDLRGSA
;
A
#
# COMPACT_ATOMS: atom_id res chain seq x y z
N MET A 1 3.32 -0.03 -13.45
CA MET A 1 2.15 0.65 -12.84
C MET A 1 1.00 -0.35 -12.83
N THR A 2 0.71 -0.97 -11.69
CA THR A 2 -0.29 -2.05 -11.58
C THR A 2 -1.60 -1.49 -11.05
N GLY A 3 -2.62 -1.39 -11.92
CA GLY A 3 -3.97 -0.96 -11.55
C GLY A 3 -4.24 0.53 -11.80
N VAL A 4 -5.53 0.86 -11.90
CA VAL A 4 -6.05 2.22 -12.17
C VAL A 4 -6.54 2.80 -10.84
N THR A 5 -5.74 3.69 -10.24
CA THR A 5 -5.98 4.27 -8.92
C THR A 5 -6.89 5.50 -8.95
N GLU A 6 -6.90 6.20 -10.07
CA GLU A 6 -7.89 7.24 -10.39
C GLU A 6 -9.10 6.65 -11.10
N HIS A 7 -10.24 7.33 -11.09
CA HIS A 7 -11.40 6.86 -11.84
C HIS A 7 -11.11 6.96 -13.34
N ALA A 8 -11.39 5.89 -14.07
CA ALA A 8 -11.31 5.86 -15.52
C ALA A 8 -12.49 5.08 -16.10
N SER A 9 -12.90 5.46 -17.30
CA SER A 9 -13.92 4.72 -18.04
C SER A 9 -13.41 3.34 -18.45
N ALA A 10 -14.33 2.39 -18.64
CA ALA A 10 -13.97 1.06 -19.12
C ALA A 10 -13.25 1.09 -20.48
N SER A 11 -13.50 2.09 -21.33
CA SER A 11 -12.81 2.23 -22.61
C SER A 11 -11.33 2.60 -22.42
N GLU A 12 -11.02 3.57 -21.56
CA GLU A 12 -9.63 3.95 -21.24
C GLU A 12 -8.88 2.79 -20.57
N ILE A 13 -9.56 2.04 -19.70
CA ILE A 13 -8.98 0.85 -19.06
C ILE A 13 -8.71 -0.23 -20.11
N ALA A 14 -9.63 -0.43 -21.05
CA ALA A 14 -9.49 -1.42 -22.12
C ALA A 14 -8.31 -1.10 -23.04
N GLU A 15 -8.12 0.17 -23.40
CA GLU A 15 -6.95 0.64 -24.17
C GLU A 15 -5.64 0.35 -23.44
N ARG A 16 -5.56 0.65 -22.13
CA ARG A 16 -4.37 0.35 -21.31
C ARG A 16 -4.12 -1.15 -21.16
N ALA A 17 -5.17 -1.96 -21.19
CA ALA A 17 -5.11 -3.41 -21.02
C ALA A 17 -5.04 -4.19 -22.34
N ASP A 18 -4.97 -3.50 -23.48
CA ASP A 18 -5.00 -4.08 -24.83
C ASP A 18 -6.14 -5.11 -25.01
N CYS A 19 -7.35 -4.73 -24.59
CA CYS A 19 -8.54 -5.58 -24.73
C CYS A 19 -9.77 -4.81 -25.25
N SER A 20 -10.84 -5.53 -25.56
CA SER A 20 -12.08 -4.91 -26.05
C SER A 20 -12.78 -4.12 -24.93
N PRO A 21 -13.38 -2.93 -25.22
CA PRO A 21 -14.15 -2.17 -24.24
C PRO A 21 -15.30 -2.95 -23.59
N ASP A 22 -15.99 -3.82 -24.33
CA ASP A 22 -17.08 -4.63 -23.78
C ASP A 22 -16.57 -5.74 -22.85
N GLY A 23 -15.45 -6.39 -23.21
CA GLY A 23 -14.77 -7.33 -22.32
C GLY A 23 -14.30 -6.67 -21.02
N ALA A 24 -13.71 -5.47 -21.11
CA ALA A 24 -13.31 -4.69 -19.96
C ALA A 24 -14.50 -4.32 -19.07
N ARG A 25 -15.62 -3.85 -19.65
CA ARG A 25 -16.86 -3.53 -18.89
C ARG A 25 -17.38 -4.74 -18.13
N ASN A 26 -17.42 -5.90 -18.77
CA ASN A 26 -17.91 -7.12 -18.13
C ASN A 26 -17.00 -7.54 -16.96
N ALA A 27 -15.68 -7.53 -17.16
CA ALA A 27 -14.72 -7.84 -16.11
C ALA A 27 -14.80 -6.84 -14.94
N LEU A 28 -14.82 -5.53 -15.24
CA LEU A 28 -14.90 -4.47 -14.24
C LEU A 28 -16.21 -4.49 -13.45
N THR A 29 -17.32 -4.89 -14.08
CA THR A 29 -18.61 -5.05 -13.38
C THR A 29 -18.53 -6.19 -12.36
N GLN A 30 -18.00 -7.36 -12.76
CA GLN A 30 -17.80 -8.48 -11.83
C GLN A 30 -16.83 -8.12 -10.70
N LEU A 31 -15.74 -7.42 -11.00
CA LEU A 31 -14.80 -6.96 -9.97
C LEU A 31 -15.43 -5.95 -9.00
N ALA A 32 -16.35 -5.11 -9.49
CA ALA A 32 -17.11 -4.19 -8.65
C ALA A 32 -18.12 -4.93 -7.75
N GLU A 33 -18.77 -5.98 -8.27
CA GLU A 33 -19.64 -6.86 -7.47
C GLU A 33 -18.87 -7.58 -6.36
N LEU A 34 -17.61 -7.95 -6.62
CA LEU A 34 -16.71 -8.53 -5.62
C LEU A 34 -16.09 -7.48 -4.65
N GLY A 35 -16.35 -6.19 -4.86
CA GLY A 35 -15.79 -5.09 -4.07
C GLY A 35 -14.30 -4.82 -4.32
N ILE A 36 -13.70 -5.41 -5.35
CA ILE A 36 -12.28 -5.25 -5.73
C ILE A 36 -12.06 -3.91 -6.46
N VAL A 37 -13.10 -3.42 -7.11
CA VAL A 37 -13.11 -2.17 -7.88
C VAL A 37 -14.26 -1.29 -7.38
N ASP A 38 -13.97 -0.02 -7.12
CA ASP A 38 -15.02 0.98 -6.91
C ASP A 38 -15.60 1.38 -8.26
N ARG A 39 -16.93 1.40 -8.35
CA ARG A 39 -17.66 1.93 -9.50
C ARG A 39 -18.35 3.23 -9.12
N ARG A 40 -18.26 4.25 -9.98
CA ARG A 40 -19.05 5.48 -9.89
C ARG A 40 -19.70 5.83 -11.22
N GLY A 41 -20.81 6.55 -11.15
CA GLY A 41 -21.57 6.96 -12.33
C GLY A 41 -22.23 5.79 -13.06
N SER A 42 -23.03 6.14 -14.07
CA SER A 42 -23.77 5.16 -14.87
C SER A 42 -23.59 5.33 -16.38
N ARG A 43 -23.23 6.53 -16.88
CA ARG A 43 -23.08 6.83 -18.31
C ARG A 43 -22.07 7.98 -18.58
N PRO A 44 -20.80 7.70 -18.89
CA PRO A 44 -20.15 6.38 -18.75
C PRO A 44 -19.96 6.02 -17.26
N ALA A 45 -19.94 4.72 -16.96
CA ALA A 45 -19.49 4.26 -15.65
C ALA A 45 -17.96 4.32 -15.59
N GLU A 46 -17.46 4.78 -14.46
CA GLU A 46 -16.03 4.90 -14.17
C GLU A 46 -15.64 3.94 -13.06
N TYR A 47 -14.43 3.45 -13.15
CA TYR A 47 -13.90 2.41 -12.30
C TYR A 47 -12.54 2.83 -11.76
N ARG A 48 -12.27 2.49 -10.50
CA ARG A 48 -10.93 2.54 -9.93
C ARG A 48 -10.71 1.33 -9.04
N ARG A 49 -9.46 0.99 -8.78
CA ARG A 49 -9.10 0.00 -7.77
C ARG A 49 -9.64 0.41 -6.40
N ASN A 50 -10.27 -0.52 -5.69
CA ASN A 50 -10.64 -0.30 -4.29
C ASN A 50 -9.39 -0.46 -3.42
N GLU A 51 -8.70 0.64 -3.12
CA GLU A 51 -7.46 0.60 -2.32
C GLU A 51 -7.70 -0.01 -0.93
N SER A 52 -8.84 0.24 -0.29
CA SER A 52 -9.17 -0.34 1.02
C SER A 52 -9.27 -1.87 0.98
N TYR A 53 -9.80 -2.44 -0.11
CA TYR A 53 -9.83 -3.91 -0.28
C TYR A 53 -8.42 -4.50 -0.32
N PHE A 54 -7.50 -3.88 -1.08
CA PHE A 54 -6.15 -4.40 -1.23
C PHE A 54 -5.28 -4.15 0.01
N GLU A 55 -5.48 -3.04 0.70
CA GLU A 55 -4.83 -2.77 1.97
C GLU A 55 -5.24 -3.81 3.02
N TRP A 56 -6.55 -4.03 3.17
CA TRP A 56 -7.07 -5.11 4.01
C TRP A 56 -6.50 -6.46 3.59
N LYS A 57 -6.52 -6.80 2.29
CA LYS A 57 -6.04 -8.10 1.82
C LYS A 57 -4.55 -8.30 2.12
N ARG A 58 -3.73 -7.25 1.99
CA ARG A 58 -2.30 -7.30 2.33
C ARG A 58 -2.07 -7.52 3.83
N VAL A 59 -2.83 -6.82 4.68
CA VAL A 59 -2.80 -7.03 6.14
C VAL A 59 -3.19 -8.46 6.49
N GLU A 60 -4.28 -8.98 5.91
CA GLU A 60 -4.72 -10.35 6.14
C GLU A 60 -3.65 -11.37 5.75
N THR A 61 -3.06 -11.21 4.56
CA THR A 61 -1.99 -12.10 4.07
C THR A 61 -0.76 -12.05 4.97
N LEU A 62 -0.30 -10.88 5.38
CA LEU A 62 0.83 -10.77 6.31
C LEU A 62 0.55 -11.47 7.65
N ALA A 63 -0.67 -11.32 8.17
CA ALA A 63 -1.09 -11.96 9.41
C ALA A 63 -1.37 -13.46 9.28
N ASP A 64 -1.57 -13.98 8.06
CA ASP A 64 -1.70 -15.40 7.77
C ASP A 64 -0.32 -16.07 7.60
N ASP A 65 0.60 -15.39 6.93
CA ASP A 65 1.91 -15.94 6.55
C ASP A 65 2.96 -15.81 7.68
N HIS A 66 2.74 -14.93 8.66
CA HIS A 66 3.70 -14.64 9.73
C HIS A 66 3.07 -14.64 11.12
N THR A 67 3.88 -15.01 12.12
CA THR A 67 3.49 -14.89 13.52
C THR A 67 3.52 -13.43 13.96
N ALA A 68 2.72 -13.08 14.97
CA ALA A 68 2.76 -11.74 15.56
C ALA A 68 4.16 -11.36 16.09
N ALA A 69 4.97 -12.34 16.54
CA ALA A 69 6.33 -12.07 17.00
C ALA A 69 7.26 -11.68 15.83
N ALA A 70 7.24 -12.44 14.73
CA ALA A 70 8.05 -12.14 13.54
C ALA A 70 7.65 -10.80 12.89
N LEU A 71 6.36 -10.47 12.88
CA LEU A 71 5.89 -9.17 12.39
C LEU A 71 6.35 -8.00 13.26
N ARG A 72 6.45 -8.19 14.59
CA ARG A 72 6.98 -7.16 15.51
C ARG A 72 8.48 -6.95 15.33
N GLU A 73 9.25 -8.03 15.19
CA GLU A 73 10.69 -7.93 14.92
C GLU A 73 10.96 -7.10 13.66
N ARG A 74 10.26 -7.41 12.56
CA ARG A 74 10.37 -6.64 11.32
C ARG A 74 9.89 -5.18 11.46
N LEU A 75 8.88 -4.94 12.30
CA LEU A 75 8.40 -3.59 12.59
C LEU A 75 9.47 -2.78 13.35
N ASP A 76 10.13 -3.40 14.33
CA ASP A 76 11.20 -2.77 15.10
C ASP A 76 12.38 -2.40 14.21
N ASP A 77 12.76 -3.26 13.26
CA ASP A 77 13.80 -2.95 12.26
C ASP A 77 13.45 -1.73 11.41
N LEU A 78 12.21 -1.63 10.94
CA LEU A 78 11.77 -0.48 10.15
C LEU A 78 11.67 0.80 10.98
N LEU A 79 11.29 0.71 12.26
CA LEU A 79 11.28 1.86 13.16
C LEU A 79 12.70 2.39 13.43
N ALA A 80 13.69 1.50 13.52
CA ALA A 80 15.09 1.91 13.61
C ALA A 80 15.54 2.63 12.32
N GLU A 81 15.22 2.08 11.15
CA GLU A 81 15.52 2.72 9.86
C GLU A 81 14.83 4.08 9.70
N ASP A 82 13.57 4.21 10.15
CA ASP A 82 12.83 5.47 10.17
C ASP A 82 13.55 6.53 11.04
N ALA A 83 14.07 6.13 12.20
CA ALA A 83 14.81 7.02 13.08
C ALA A 83 16.14 7.48 12.45
N ASP A 84 16.88 6.57 11.83
CA ASP A 84 18.14 6.89 11.13
C ASP A 84 17.89 7.87 9.96
N LEU A 85 16.80 7.69 9.21
CA LEU A 85 16.41 8.57 8.11
C LEU A 85 15.95 9.94 8.61
N GLN A 86 15.19 10.00 9.71
CA GLN A 86 14.82 11.26 10.37
C GLN A 86 16.06 12.07 10.79
N GLU A 87 17.05 11.40 11.40
CA GLU A 87 18.32 12.04 11.77
C GLU A 87 19.07 12.53 10.52
N SER A 88 19.18 11.69 9.49
CA SER A 88 19.89 12.03 8.25
C SER A 88 19.26 13.21 7.49
N PHE A 89 17.93 13.32 7.48
CA PHE A 89 17.23 14.42 6.80
C PHE A 89 17.00 15.63 7.71
N GLY A 90 17.16 15.48 9.03
CA GLY A 90 16.97 16.54 10.02
C GLY A 90 15.51 16.98 10.17
N VAL A 91 14.56 16.16 9.74
CA VAL A 91 13.12 16.42 9.83
C VAL A 91 12.40 15.17 10.31
N PRO A 92 11.24 15.30 10.98
CA PRO A 92 10.52 14.16 11.52
C PRO A 92 9.66 13.42 10.48
N ASP A 93 9.44 14.02 9.30
CA ASP A 93 8.55 13.49 8.28
C ASP A 93 9.16 13.66 6.87
N PRO A 94 9.09 12.64 5.99
CA PRO A 94 9.64 12.73 4.65
C PRO A 94 8.99 13.85 3.81
N ASP A 95 7.72 14.19 4.04
CA ASP A 95 7.04 15.25 3.29
C ASP A 95 7.38 16.65 3.78
N ALA A 96 8.10 16.78 4.90
CA ALA A 96 8.70 18.03 5.35
C ALA A 96 10.04 18.32 4.64
N VAL A 97 10.62 17.36 3.91
CA VAL A 97 11.87 17.56 3.17
C VAL A 97 11.64 18.49 1.99
N SER A 98 12.22 19.69 2.05
CA SER A 98 12.23 20.62 0.92
C SER A 98 13.19 20.13 -0.16
N VAL A 99 12.65 19.74 -1.32
CA VAL A 99 13.45 19.44 -2.52
C VAL A 99 13.73 20.76 -3.24
N ALA A 100 14.71 21.52 -2.75
CA ALA A 100 15.17 22.70 -3.48
C ALA A 100 15.82 22.27 -4.80
N PRO A 101 15.65 23.03 -5.91
CA PRO A 101 16.39 22.78 -7.14
C PRO A 101 17.88 22.91 -6.85
N VAL A 102 18.63 21.85 -7.07
CA VAL A 102 20.08 21.88 -6.88
C VAL A 102 20.68 22.57 -8.11
N GLU A 103 20.81 23.90 -8.05
CA GLU A 103 21.53 24.64 -9.09
C GLU A 103 23.03 24.29 -9.00
N GLY A 104 23.51 23.50 -9.97
CA GLY A 104 24.94 23.19 -10.15
C GLY A 104 25.52 22.07 -9.27
N GLY A 105 24.69 21.21 -8.67
CA GLY A 105 25.16 20.09 -7.84
C GLY A 105 25.49 18.81 -8.62
N ASP A 106 26.30 17.96 -8.00
CA ASP A 106 26.59 16.60 -8.46
C ASP A 106 25.28 15.79 -8.63
N HIS A 107 24.96 15.44 -9.88
CA HIS A 107 23.75 14.71 -10.23
C HIS A 107 23.63 13.36 -9.48
N ALA A 108 24.75 12.72 -9.15
CA ALA A 108 24.75 11.47 -8.38
C ALA A 108 24.24 11.72 -6.94
N ALA A 109 24.77 12.74 -6.26
CA ALA A 109 24.33 13.11 -4.92
C ALA A 109 22.84 13.52 -4.86
N VAL A 110 22.32 14.15 -5.92
CA VAL A 110 20.88 14.45 -6.03
C VAL A 110 20.06 13.18 -6.18
N HIS A 111 20.51 12.23 -7.00
CA HIS A 111 19.84 10.95 -7.19
C HIS A 111 19.78 10.15 -5.88
N ASP A 112 20.91 9.98 -5.20
CA ASP A 112 21.02 9.24 -3.94
C ASP A 112 20.10 9.85 -2.86
N ARG A 113 19.99 11.18 -2.83
CA ARG A 113 19.08 11.89 -1.91
C ARG A 113 17.62 11.61 -2.23
N LEU A 114 17.24 11.61 -3.51
CA LEU A 114 15.87 11.31 -3.94
C LEU A 114 15.50 9.84 -3.70
N GLU A 115 16.45 8.92 -3.90
CA GLU A 115 16.29 7.51 -3.58
C GLU A 115 16.07 7.33 -2.07
N SER A 116 16.91 7.96 -1.24
CA SER A 116 16.78 7.91 0.21
C SER A 116 15.42 8.46 0.69
N LEU A 117 14.95 9.56 0.09
CA LEU A 117 13.62 10.11 0.39
C LEU A 117 12.49 9.16 -0.02
N SER A 118 12.63 8.48 -1.16
CA SER A 118 11.65 7.51 -1.65
C SER A 118 11.63 6.25 -0.79
N ARG A 119 12.80 5.81 -0.33
CA ARG A 119 12.95 4.73 0.65
C ARG A 119 12.26 5.09 1.95
N TRP A 120 12.49 6.31 2.46
CA TRP A 120 11.89 6.76 3.70
C TRP A 120 10.36 6.77 3.66
N ARG A 121 9.76 7.29 2.58
CA ARG A 121 8.31 7.21 2.37
C ARG A 121 7.79 5.77 2.37
N THR A 122 8.56 4.86 1.78
CA THR A 122 8.23 3.42 1.75
C THR A 122 8.31 2.82 3.16
N VAL A 123 9.35 3.14 3.94
CA VAL A 123 9.52 2.70 5.33
C VAL A 123 8.31 3.13 6.17
N ARG A 124 7.90 4.40 6.09
CA ARG A 124 6.71 4.92 6.81
C ARG A 124 5.43 4.16 6.44
N HIS A 125 5.23 3.90 5.16
CA HIS A 125 4.08 3.12 4.68
C HIS A 125 4.11 1.67 5.19
N ASP A 126 5.27 1.01 5.14
CA ASP A 126 5.44 -0.38 5.59
C ASP A 126 5.27 -0.51 7.11
N ILE A 127 5.69 0.48 7.90
CA ILE A 127 5.46 0.55 9.35
C ILE A 127 3.95 0.51 9.64
N GLU A 128 3.16 1.38 9.02
CA GLU A 128 1.70 1.42 9.23
C GLU A 128 1.04 0.09 8.86
N LEU A 129 1.48 -0.52 7.76
CA LEU A 129 0.97 -1.80 7.30
C LEU A 129 1.31 -2.93 8.29
N LEU A 130 2.56 -3.00 8.78
CA LEU A 130 2.98 -4.01 9.74
C LEU A 130 2.29 -3.86 11.10
N GLN A 131 2.08 -2.62 11.58
CA GLN A 131 1.32 -2.39 12.81
C GLN A 131 -0.10 -2.97 12.73
N ARG A 132 -0.77 -2.79 11.58
CA ARG A 132 -2.09 -3.38 11.33
C ARG A 132 -2.02 -4.91 11.25
N ALA A 133 -0.99 -5.46 10.59
CA ALA A 133 -0.77 -6.91 10.50
C ALA A 133 -0.50 -7.55 11.87
N VAL A 134 0.32 -6.93 12.72
CA VAL A 134 0.56 -7.38 14.10
C VAL A 134 -0.74 -7.44 14.87
N SER A 135 -1.51 -6.34 14.87
CA SER A 135 -2.80 -6.25 15.56
C SER A 135 -3.77 -7.34 15.08
N ARG A 136 -3.77 -7.62 13.77
CA ARG A 136 -4.61 -8.66 13.17
C ARG A 136 -4.18 -10.08 13.56
N ALA A 137 -2.87 -10.37 13.54
CA ALA A 137 -2.32 -11.66 13.93
C ALA A 137 -2.58 -11.97 15.42
N GLU A 138 -2.47 -10.96 16.29
CA GLU A 138 -2.80 -11.08 17.71
C GLU A 138 -4.28 -11.36 17.94
N ALA A 139 -5.18 -10.66 17.24
CA ALA A 139 -6.62 -10.89 17.34
C ALA A 139 -6.97 -12.35 17.02
N ARG A 140 -6.38 -12.91 15.95
CA ARG A 140 -6.58 -14.34 15.59
C ARG A 140 -6.08 -15.31 16.65
N GLY A 141 -4.93 -15.02 17.26
CA GLY A 141 -4.39 -15.86 18.32
C GLY A 141 -5.32 -15.94 19.55
N ARG A 142 -6.02 -14.84 19.85
CA ARG A 142 -7.05 -14.80 20.90
C ARG A 142 -8.28 -15.61 20.53
N ASP A 143 -8.85 -15.39 19.34
CA ASP A 143 -10.03 -16.12 18.85
C ASP A 143 -9.82 -17.65 18.85
N GLY A 144 -8.62 -18.11 18.49
CA GLY A 144 -8.27 -19.54 18.53
C GLY A 144 -8.11 -20.12 19.94
N THR A 145 -7.74 -19.29 20.92
CA THR A 145 -7.59 -19.71 22.32
C THR A 145 -8.95 -19.83 23.01
N ASP A 146 -9.88 -18.92 22.73
CA ASP A 146 -11.24 -18.92 23.28
C ASP A 146 -12.07 -20.13 22.82
N LEU A 147 -11.88 -20.56 21.56
CA LEU A 147 -12.51 -21.78 21.03
C LEU A 147 -11.96 -23.08 21.63
N ARG A 148 -10.71 -23.08 22.10
CA ARG A 148 -10.07 -24.25 22.73
C ARG A 148 -10.40 -24.40 24.22
N GLY A 149 -10.74 -23.30 24.90
CA GLY A 149 -11.08 -23.28 26.32
C GLY A 149 -12.51 -23.74 26.67
N SER A 150 -13.36 -24.01 25.67
CA SER A 150 -14.77 -24.35 25.85
C SER A 150 -15.09 -25.86 25.67
N ALA A 151 -14.08 -26.73 25.64
CA ALA A 151 -14.22 -28.18 25.50
C ALA A 151 -13.62 -28.92 26.71
#